data_AF-A0A378BYU4-F1
#
_entry.id   AF-A0A378BYU4-F1
#
_cell.length_a   1.000
_cell.length_b   1.000
_cell.length_c   1.000
_cell.angle_alpha   90.00
_cell.angle_beta   90.00
_cell.angle_gamma   90.00
#
_symmetry.space_group_name_H-M   'P 1'
#
loop_
_entity.id
_entity.type
_entity.pdbx_description
1 polymer ?
#
loop_
_entity_poly.entity_id
_entity_poly.type
_entity_poly.pdbx_seq_one_letter_code
_entity_poly.pdbx_strand_id
1 'polypeptide(L)' 'MEIILGVVMFTLIVLVLSGLILAARSKLVNAGDVVIEINNEADKQIRTPGG' A
#
# COMPACT_ATOMS: atom_id res chain seq x y z
N MET A 1 4.64 -37.08 -6.41
CA MET A 1 4.13 -36.24 -5.29
C MET A 1 5.16 -35.25 -4.78
N GLU A 2 6.43 -35.64 -4.65
CA GLU A 2 7.51 -34.76 -4.15
C GLU A 2 7.63 -33.41 -4.87
N ILE A 3 7.59 -33.41 -6.20
CA ILE A 3 7.62 -32.17 -7.01
C ILE A 3 6.41 -31.27 -6.74
N ILE A 4 5.22 -31.86 -6.63
CA ILE A 4 3.97 -31.10 -6.37
C ILE A 4 4.06 -30.43 -5.00
N LEU A 5 4.55 -31.15 -3.99
CA LEU A 5 4.75 -30.60 -2.65
C LEU A 5 5.76 -29.45 -2.65
N GLY A 6 6.88 -29.60 -3.37
CA GLY A 6 7.88 -28.54 -3.52
C GLY A 6 7.34 -27.28 -4.21
N VAL A 7 6.58 -27.43 -5.30
CA VAL A 7 5.95 -26.31 -6.02
C VAL A 7 4.91 -25.62 -5.14
N VAL A 8 4.11 -26.37 -4.39
CA VAL A 8 3.11 -25.80 -3.45
C VAL A 8 3.80 -25.02 -2.33
N MET A 9 4.86 -25.54 -1.71
CA MET A 9 5.62 -24.81 -0.69
C MET A 9 6.21 -23.51 -1.24
N PHE A 10 6.83 -23.56 -2.41
CA PHE A 10 7.43 -22.38 -3.04
C PHE A 10 6.39 -21.29 -3.33
N THR A 11 5.27 -21.68 -3.94
CA THR A 11 4.19 -20.73 -4.26
C THR A 11 3.58 -20.13 -3.01
N LEU A 12 3.37 -20.91 -1.94
CA LEU A 12 2.90 -20.38 -0.66
C LEU A 12 3.85 -19.35 -0.05
N ILE A 13 5.16 -19.60 -0.08
CA ILE A 13 6.16 -18.65 0.45
C ILE A 13 6.11 -17.33 -0.34
N VAL A 14 6.06 -17.39 -1.67
CA VAL A 14 5.98 -16.20 -2.53
C VAL A 14 4.68 -15.42 -2.28
N LEU A 15 3.55 -16.11 -2.11
CA LEU A 15 2.26 -15.48 -1.81
C LEU A 15 2.26 -14.80 -0.44
N VAL A 16 2.80 -15.46 0.59
CA VAL A 16 2.93 -14.85 1.93
C VAL A 16 3.82 -13.62 1.87
N LEU A 17 5.00 -13.72 1.24
CA LEU A 17 5.94 -12.61 1.16
C LEU A 17 5.36 -11.42 0.38
N SER A 18 4.77 -11.67 -0.79
CA SER A 18 4.12 -10.62 -1.60
C SER A 18 2.94 -9.98 -0.88
N GLY A 19 2.12 -10.77 -0.18
CA GLY A 19 1.03 -10.29 0.67
C GLY A 19 1.53 -9.36 1.80
N LEU A 20 2.61 -9.74 2.48
CA LEU A 20 3.25 -8.91 3.51
C LEU A 20 3.78 -7.59 2.93
N ILE A 21 4.45 -7.63 1.77
CA ILE A 21 4.96 -6.44 1.09
C ILE A 21 3.81 -5.50 0.71
N LEU A 22 2.73 -6.03 0.11
CA LEU A 22 1.57 -5.22 -0.26
C LEU A 22 0.89 -4.59 0.96
N ALA A 23 0.75 -5.35 2.05
CA ALA A 23 0.16 -4.86 3.29
C ALA A 23 1.03 -3.78 3.96
N ALA A 24 2.35 -3.87 3.86
CA ALA A 24 3.25 -2.82 4.32
C ALA A 24 3.14 -1.58 3.41
N ARG A 25 3.13 -1.77 2.09
CA ARG A 25 3.01 -0.69 1.11
C ARG A 25 1.69 0.07 1.25
N SER A 26 0.58 -0.62 1.49
CA SER A 26 -0.73 0.02 1.65
C SER A 26 -0.81 0.97 2.84
N LYS A 27 0.06 0.80 3.85
CA LYS A 27 0.19 1.70 5.00
C LYS A 27 1.20 2.83 4.80
N LEU A 28 2.14 2.68 3.87
CA LEU A 28 3.16 3.68 3.55
C LEU A 28 2.70 4.71 2.52
N VAL A 29 1.63 4.39 1.78
CA VAL A 29 0.98 5.34 0.88
C VAL A 29 -0.11 6.06 1.67
N ASN A 30 0.02 7.38 1.80
CA ASN A 30 -0.93 8.22 2.51
C ASN A 30 -2.28 8.20 1.76
N ALA A 31 -3.23 7.41 2.26
CA ALA A 31 -4.60 7.31 1.73
C ALA A 31 -5.55 8.34 2.39
N GLY A 32 -5.00 9.32 3.12
CA GLY A 32 -5.77 10.35 3.80
C GLY A 32 -6.03 11.57 2.92
N ASP A 33 -6.83 12.50 3.45
CA ASP A 33 -7.04 13.80 2.81
C ASP A 33 -5.71 14.55 2.68
N VAL A 34 -5.45 15.03 1.48
CA VAL A 34 -4.35 15.95 1.17
C VAL A 34 -4.86 17.36 1.41
N VAL A 35 -4.07 18.15 2.15
CA VAL A 35 -4.31 19.58 2.33
C VAL A 35 -3.50 20.32 1.27
N ILE A 36 -4.20 21.05 0.41
CA ILE A 36 -3.58 21.92 -0.60
C ILE A 36 -3.57 23.33 -0.03
N GLU A 37 -2.37 23.87 0.21
CA GLU A 37 -2.17 25.26 0.62
C GLU A 37 -2.09 26.17 -0.62
N ILE A 38 -2.87 27.24 -0.62
CA ILE A 38 -2.85 28.25 -1.68
C ILE A 38 -2.17 29.50 -1.12
N ASN A 39 -1.04 29.90 -1.69
CA ASN A 39 -0.32 31.13 -1.34
C ASN A 39 0.04 31.28 0.17
N ASN A 40 0.16 30.17 0.92
CA ASN A 40 0.37 30.15 2.37
C ASN A 40 -0.77 30.81 3.19
N GLU A 41 -1.96 30.97 2.60
CA GLU A 41 -3.14 31.53 3.27
C GLU A 41 -3.97 30.39 3.88
N ALA A 42 -4.07 30.36 5.22
CA ALA A 42 -4.73 29.27 5.96
C ALA A 42 -6.25 29.20 5.69
N ASP A 43 -6.86 30.33 5.36
CA ASP A 43 -8.27 30.51 5.04
C ASP A 43 -8.66 29.97 3.65
N LYS A 44 -7.69 29.69 2.77
CA LYS A 44 -7.92 29.18 1.41
C LYS A 44 -7.51 27.72 1.21
N GLN A 45 -7.29 26.98 2.30
CA GLN A 45 -6.91 25.57 2.23
C GLN A 45 -8.05 24.70 1.69
N ILE A 46 -7.72 23.80 0.76
CA ILE A 46 -8.66 22.82 0.21
C ILE A 46 -8.24 21.43 0.70
N ARG A 47 -9.21 20.66 1.20
CA ARG A 47 -9.05 19.24 1.53
C ARG A 47 -9.62 18.40 0.42
N THR A 48 -8.80 17.53 -0.15
CA THR A 48 -9.24 16.56 -1.16
C THR A 48 -8.73 15.17 -0.79
N PRO A 49 -9.47 14.10 -1.10
CA PRO A 49 -8.94 12.74 -0.92
C PRO A 49 -7.62 12.59 -1.69
N GLY A 50 -6.61 12.01 -1.04
CA GLY A 50 -5.34 11.68 -1.68
C GLY A 50 -5.51 10.47 -2.60
N GLY A 51 -5.43 10.70 -3.91
CA GLY A 51 -5.55 9.67 -4.94
C GLY A 51 -5.67 10.25 -6.33
#